data_AF-A0ABD3UB96-F1
#
_entry.id   AF-A0ABD3UB96-F1
#
_cell.length_a   1.000
_cell.length_b   1.000
_cell.length_c   1.000
_cell.angle_alpha   90.00
_cell.angle_beta   90.00
_cell.angle_gamma   90.00
#
_symmetry.space_group_name_H-M   'P 1'
#
loop_
_entity.id
_entity.type
_entity.pdbx_description
1 polymer ?
#
loop_
_entity_poly.entity_id
_entity_poly.type
_entity_poly.pdbx_seq_one_letter_code
_entity_poly.pdbx_strand_id
1 'polypeptide(L)'
;MAAVFWVQDDLQLFLAMLIDETRAGTIHFTWGNTTVFKQIAERLQQQTGKNYTSDMVNREFHRLHTRYYSWQEALRCRFVRLLPEENRLLASDEVWEMLV
;
A
#
# COMPACT_ATOMS: atom_id res chain seq x y z
N MET A 1 5.13 -24.30 -5.94
CA MET A 1 4.13 -23.22 -5.75
C MET A 1 4.60 -22.01 -6.53
N ALA A 2 3.82 -21.53 -7.50
CA ALA A 2 4.17 -20.32 -8.24
C ALA A 2 4.05 -19.10 -7.30
N ALA A 3 5.04 -18.22 -7.29
CA ALA A 3 4.95 -16.96 -6.57
C ALA A 3 3.85 -16.11 -7.20
N VAL A 4 2.87 -15.67 -6.41
CA VAL A 4 1.89 -14.68 -6.88
C VAL A 4 2.59 -13.33 -6.94
N PHE A 5 2.71 -12.78 -8.14
CA PHE A 5 3.24 -11.43 -8.36
C PHE A 5 2.10 -10.42 -8.28
N TRP A 6 2.31 -9.33 -7.54
CA TRP A 6 1.39 -8.20 -7.48
C TRP A 6 1.47 -7.41 -8.79
N VAL A 7 0.53 -7.65 -9.71
CA VAL A 7 0.35 -6.77 -10.87
C VAL A 7 -0.56 -5.60 -10.51
N GLN A 8 -0.58 -4.57 -11.35
CA GLN A 8 -1.30 -3.32 -11.09
C GLN A 8 -2.79 -3.55 -10.80
N ASP A 9 -3.45 -4.44 -11.54
CA ASP A 9 -4.88 -4.71 -11.37
C ASP A 9 -5.18 -5.35 -10.01
N ASP A 10 -4.37 -6.34 -9.59
CA ASP A 10 -4.51 -6.97 -8.28
C ASP A 10 -4.26 -5.98 -7.15
N LEU A 11 -3.32 -5.05 -7.35
CA LEU A 11 -2.99 -4.00 -6.39
C LEU A 11 -4.14 -3.00 -6.25
N GLN A 12 -4.78 -2.61 -7.35
CA GLN A 12 -5.95 -1.72 -7.32
C GLN A 12 -7.13 -2.38 -6.60
N LEU A 13 -7.39 -3.64 -6.89
CA LEU A 13 -8.38 -4.46 -6.21
C LEU A 13 -8.12 -4.54 -4.71
N PHE A 14 -6.89 -4.82 -4.33
CA PHE A 14 -6.47 -4.86 -2.93
C PHE A 14 -6.67 -3.51 -2.24
N LEU A 15 -6.26 -2.41 -2.86
CA LEU A 15 -6.46 -1.05 -2.34
C LEU A 15 -7.94 -0.70 -2.14
N ALA A 16 -8.80 -1.07 -3.10
CA ALA A 16 -10.24 -0.87 -2.98
C ALA A 16 -10.81 -1.61 -1.75
N MET A 17 -10.42 -2.88 -1.56
CA MET A 17 -10.83 -3.67 -0.40
C MET A 17 -10.33 -3.07 0.92
N LEU A 18 -9.08 -2.57 0.97
CA LEU A 18 -8.56 -1.87 2.14
C LEU A 18 -9.34 -0.59 2.46
N ILE A 19 -9.74 0.17 1.45
CA ILE A 19 -10.54 1.40 1.63
C ILE A 19 -11.90 1.05 2.22
N ASP A 20 -12.55 0.01 1.72
CA ASP A 20 -13.85 -0.45 2.22
C ASP A 20 -13.78 -0.89 3.69
N GLU A 21 -12.79 -1.70 4.05
CA GLU A 21 -12.56 -2.15 5.44
C GLU A 21 -12.15 -0.98 6.36
N THR A 22 -11.43 0.01 5.84
CA THR A 22 -11.11 1.24 6.59
C THR A 22 -12.37 2.07 6.86
N ARG A 23 -13.24 2.22 5.85
CA ARG A 23 -14.52 2.96 5.98
C ARG A 23 -15.50 2.26 6.92
N ALA A 24 -15.48 0.93 6.95
CA ALA A 24 -16.27 0.14 7.87
C ALA A 24 -15.74 0.19 9.32
N GLY A 25 -14.56 0.79 9.56
CA GLY A 25 -13.92 0.86 10.86
C GLY A 25 -13.29 -0.46 11.31
N THR A 26 -13.20 -1.47 10.43
CA THR A 26 -12.62 -2.78 10.71
C THR A 26 -11.10 -2.76 10.73
N ILE A 27 -10.47 -1.82 10.01
CA ILE A 27 -9.03 -1.61 10.05
C ILE A 27 -8.70 -0.42 10.95
N HIS A 28 -8.15 -0.72 12.12
CA HIS A 28 -7.28 0.23 12.80
C HIS A 28 -5.88 0.08 12.22
N PHE A 29 -5.23 1.18 11.82
CA PHE A 29 -3.85 1.20 11.30
C PHE A 29 -2.79 0.70 12.31
N THR A 30 -3.22 0.23 13.48
CA THR A 30 -2.41 -0.47 14.46
C THR A 30 -2.30 -1.95 14.11
N TRP A 31 -1.08 -2.39 13.85
CA TRP A 31 -0.58 -3.77 13.74
C TRP A 31 -1.47 -4.82 14.42
N GLY A 32 -1.88 -5.86 13.67
CA GLY A 32 -2.59 -7.03 14.24
C GLY A 32 -3.92 -7.45 13.59
N ASN A 33 -4.31 -6.87 12.44
CA ASN A 33 -5.57 -7.20 11.76
C ASN A 33 -5.51 -8.52 10.95
N THR A 34 -5.02 -9.60 11.57
CA THR A 34 -4.83 -10.91 10.93
C THR A 34 -6.13 -11.46 10.33
N THR A 35 -7.27 -11.18 10.95
CA THR A 35 -8.60 -11.57 10.46
C THR A 35 -9.00 -10.82 9.19
N VAL A 36 -8.76 -9.50 9.15
CA VAL A 36 -9.09 -8.68 7.97
C VAL A 36 -8.20 -9.05 6.79
N PHE A 37 -6.89 -9.26 7.02
CA PHE A 37 -5.99 -9.69 5.94
C PHE A 37 -6.34 -11.07 5.40
N LYS A 38 -6.84 -11.97 6.26
CA LYS A 38 -7.36 -13.25 5.81
C LYS A 38 -8.59 -13.09 4.91
N GLN A 39 -9.57 -12.27 5.31
CA GLN A 39 -10.77 -12.00 4.52
C GLN A 39 -10.43 -11.34 3.17
N ILE A 40 -9.50 -10.39 3.17
CA ILE A 40 -9.01 -9.75 1.94
C ILE A 40 -8.32 -10.78 1.03
N ALA A 41 -7.47 -11.66 1.58
CA ALA A 41 -6.82 -12.70 0.79
C ALA A 41 -7.83 -13.65 0.13
N GLU A 42 -8.85 -14.07 0.87
CA GLU A 42 -9.94 -14.91 0.36
C GLU A 42 -10.72 -14.20 -0.77
N ARG A 43 -11.06 -12.92 -0.58
CA ARG A 43 -11.75 -12.12 -1.62
C ARG A 43 -10.87 -11.89 -2.86
N LEU A 44 -9.58 -11.61 -2.69
CA LEU A 44 -8.63 -11.48 -3.79
C LEU A 44 -8.52 -12.78 -4.58
N GLN A 45 -8.42 -13.92 -3.88
CA GLN A 45 -8.37 -15.22 -4.52
C GLN A 45 -9.65 -15.53 -5.30
N GLN A 46 -10.83 -15.21 -4.76
CA GLN A 46 -12.11 -15.39 -5.46
C GLN A 46 -12.20 -14.55 -6.74
N GLN A 47 -11.69 -13.32 -6.73
CA GLN A 47 -11.80 -12.41 -7.89
C GLN A 47 -10.72 -12.63 -8.94
N THR A 48 -9.51 -13.03 -8.54
CA THR A 48 -8.36 -13.16 -9.45
C THR A 48 -8.07 -14.61 -9.84
N GLY A 49 -8.59 -15.59 -9.11
CA GLY A 49 -8.23 -17.00 -9.21
C GLY A 49 -6.81 -17.32 -8.72
N LYS A 50 -6.06 -16.33 -8.22
CA LYS A 50 -4.68 -16.48 -7.75
C LYS A 50 -4.66 -16.82 -6.26
N ASN A 51 -3.68 -17.64 -5.85
CA ASN A 51 -3.58 -18.13 -4.48
C ASN A 51 -2.94 -17.09 -3.54
N TYR A 52 -3.67 -16.00 -3.24
CA TYR A 52 -3.25 -15.00 -2.26
C TYR A 52 -3.38 -15.55 -0.84
N THR A 53 -2.34 -15.39 -0.03
CA THR A 53 -2.39 -15.73 1.40
C THR A 53 -2.46 -14.49 2.27
N SER A 54 -2.97 -14.64 3.49
CA SER A 54 -3.00 -13.55 4.49
C SER A 54 -1.62 -12.93 4.70
N ASP A 55 -0.56 -13.75 4.72
CA ASP A 55 0.83 -13.26 4.87
C ASP A 55 1.30 -12.42 3.69
N MET A 56 0.87 -12.73 2.46
CA MET A 56 1.20 -11.94 1.28
C MET A 56 0.49 -10.59 1.31
N VAL A 57 -0.80 -10.60 1.69
CA VAL A 57 -1.60 -9.39 1.89
C VAL A 57 -1.02 -8.51 2.98
N ASN A 58 -0.63 -9.11 4.12
CA ASN A 58 -0.03 -8.42 5.24
C ASN A 58 1.29 -7.75 4.84
N ARG A 59 2.19 -8.48 4.17
CA ARG A 59 3.46 -7.92 3.68
C ARG A 59 3.24 -6.76 2.69
N GLU A 60 2.27 -6.89 1.80
CA GLU A 60 1.96 -5.86 0.83
C GLU A 60 1.36 -4.61 1.48
N PHE A 61 0.47 -4.77 2.46
CA PHE A 61 -0.02 -3.67 3.29
C PHE A 61 1.14 -2.91 3.93
N HIS A 62 2.08 -3.62 4.57
CA HIS A 62 3.24 -3.00 5.22
C HIS A 62 4.10 -2.24 4.22
N ARG A 63 4.38 -2.84 3.05
CA ARG A 63 5.15 -2.19 1.98
C ARG A 63 4.49 -0.89 1.53
N LEU A 64 3.18 -0.90 1.31
CA LEU A 64 2.41 0.28 0.89
C LEU A 64 2.34 1.33 2.00
N HIS A 65 2.13 0.91 3.24
CA HIS A 65 2.07 1.79 4.40
C HIS A 65 3.40 2.50 4.65
N THR A 66 4.52 1.77 4.61
CA THR A 66 5.86 2.36 4.70
C THR A 66 6.10 3.34 3.57
N ARG A 67 5.76 2.98 2.32
CA ARG A 67 5.90 3.88 1.18
C ARG A 67 5.07 5.16 1.33
N TYR A 68 3.83 5.03 1.81
CA TYR A 68 2.96 6.17 2.08
C TYR A 68 3.55 7.08 3.17
N TYR A 69 4.04 6.50 4.27
CA TYR A 69 4.68 7.25 5.34
C TYR A 69 5.93 7.99 4.86
N SER A 70 6.83 7.32 4.13
CA SER A 70 8.00 7.96 3.51
C SER A 70 7.60 9.10 2.56
N TRP A 71 6.51 8.92 1.81
CA TRP A 71 6.00 9.97 0.92
C TRP A 71 5.43 11.16 1.70
N GLN A 72 4.73 10.92 2.81
CA GLN A 72 4.27 11.97 3.72
C GLN A 72 5.43 12.71 4.38
N GLU A 73 6.47 12.01 4.83
CA GLU A 73 7.66 12.64 5.39
C GLU A 73 8.42 13.47 4.34
N ALA A 74 8.54 12.97 3.11
CA ALA A 74 9.10 13.74 2.01
C ALA A 74 8.33 15.05 1.77
N LEU A 75 6.99 15.02 1.81
CA LEU A 75 6.16 16.22 1.67
C LEU A 75 6.29 17.22 2.83
N ARG A 76 6.76 16.79 4.01
CA ARG A 76 7.07 17.69 5.12
C ARG A 76 8.38 18.45 4.91
N CYS A 77 9.25 17.98 4.02
CA CYS A 77 10.46 18.70 3.66
C CYS A 77 10.13 19.92 2.81
N ARG A 78 10.46 21.12 3.30
CA ARG A 78 10.16 22.42 2.64
C ARG A 78 10.73 22.56 1.21
N PHE A 79 11.67 21.70 0.84
CA PHE A 79 12.35 21.70 -0.45
C PHE A 79 11.76 20.69 -1.44
N VAL A 80 10.78 19.89 -1.01
CA VAL A 80 10.05 18.95 -1.85
C VAL A 80 8.72 19.60 -2.25
N ARG A 81 8.40 19.57 -3.54
CA ARG A 81 7.11 20.03 -4.07
C ARG A 81 6.36 18.86 -4.69
N LEU A 82 5.06 18.76 -4.40
CA LEU A 82 4.17 17.90 -5.17
C LEU A 82 3.79 18.62 -6.46
N LEU A 83 3.98 17.95 -7.60
CA LEU A 83 3.36 18.29 -8.87
C LEU A 83 2.08 17.46 -9.00
N PRO A 84 0.89 18.02 -8.74
CA PRO A 84 -0.34 17.24 -8.66
C PRO A 84 -0.72 16.62 -10.01
N GLU A 85 -0.43 17.32 -11.11
CA GLU A 85 -0.77 16.89 -12.47
C GLU A 85 0.04 15.66 -12.93
N GLU A 86 1.24 15.49 -12.39
CA GLU A 86 2.15 14.39 -12.72
C GLU A 86 2.16 13.30 -11.63
N ASN A 87 1.45 13.53 -10.52
CA ASN A 87 1.53 12.73 -9.30
C ASN A 87 2.98 12.42 -8.87
N ARG A 88 3.85 13.44 -8.98
CA ARG A 88 5.30 13.32 -8.80
C ARG A 88 5.81 14.33 -7.78
N LEU A 89 6.78 13.90 -6.97
CA LEU A 89 7.56 14.79 -6.11
C LEU A 89 8.74 15.38 -6.89
N LEU A 90 8.92 16.69 -6.77
CA LEU A 90 10.04 17.44 -7.32
C LEU A 90 10.93 17.93 -6.18
N ALA A 91 12.20 17.52 -6.23
CA ALA A 91 13.26 17.99 -5.35
C ALA A 91 14.61 17.85 -6.10
N SER A 92 15.63 18.57 -5.65
CA SER A 92 17.01 18.38 -6.15
C SER A 92 17.59 17.05 -5.66
N ASP A 93 18.63 16.56 -6.33
CA ASP A 93 19.31 15.32 -5.94
C ASP A 93 19.86 15.39 -4.51
N GLU A 94 20.42 16.54 -4.10
CA GLU A 94 20.86 16.79 -2.72
C GLU A 94 19.72 16.62 -1.70
N VAL A 95 18.50 17.05 -2.02
CA VAL A 95 17.34 16.91 -1.13
C VAL A 95 16.87 15.45 -1.07
N TRP A 96 16.99 14.70 -2.18
CA TRP A 96 16.70 13.27 -2.18
C TRP A 96 17.70 12.49 -1.32
N GLU A 97 18.98 12.85 -1.37
CA GLU A 97 20.02 12.24 -0.53
C GLU A 97 19.81 12.48 0.96
N MET A 98 19.15 13.58 1.35
CA MET A 98 18.80 13.85 2.75
C MET A 98 17.59 13.04 3.26
N LEU A 99 16.83 12.39 2.37
CA LEU A 99 15.60 11.65 2.69
C LEU A 99 15.79 10.12 2.73
N VAL A 100 16.98 9.63 2.36
CA VAL A 100 17.39 8.20 2.35
C VAL A 100 18.15 7.86 3.62
#